data_AF-A0A2N3NGL1-F1
#
_entry.id   AF-A0A2N3NGL1-F1
#
_cell.length_a   1.000
_cell.length_b   1.000
_cell.length_c   1.000
_cell.angle_alpha   90.00
_cell.angle_beta   90.00
_cell.angle_gamma   90.00
#
_symmetry.space_group_name_H-M   'P 1'
#
loop_
_entity.id
_entity.type
_entity.pdbx_description
1 polymer ?
#
loop_
_entity_poly.entity_id
_entity_poly.type
_entity_poly.pdbx_seq_one_letter_code
_entity_poly.pdbx_strand_id
1 'polypeptide(L)'
;MKASAIAVLLSAGSLASAAPKCKPRTITPKPEALEPIHFKDLGAQRAKFRYGPFLVPGVHDPETMGMKEFQGPIDLPCTDCYVTNFLAGLEFEDGSNANAHTGMWLHHTVFLDASQTDPTCDTWPLRIFASGNERTVLDISNNGTRNVGVYLPSNSNVTHITELMNESALSRAAYLTVDYEFLPAASAPASFRPALPIWLDISGTCSNGQYNVTTDDPVFDAEIAWDATVSGEILNVIGHLHDGGVRQDFSVNGELACEHTARYGEAAEFITHVGMYGNEETGEDGHDHGDGSHSHDDGEPGHDHGEGEGETGHDHGQGAEGEAEHDHADGGHDHGSDGHIMHISSIRTCRDLGRFAVGDELSIKAYYNFTQHQPMAGHHGGLEPVMGISILYVLEDEE
;
A
#
# COMPACT_ATOMS: atom_id res chain seq x y z
N MET A 1 -60.37 61.22 -24.35
CA MET A 1 -59.37 60.30 -23.76
C MET A 1 -60.08 59.52 -22.67
N LYS A 2 -60.39 58.24 -22.91
CA LYS A 2 -61.13 57.38 -21.95
C LYS A 2 -60.17 56.34 -21.39
N ALA A 3 -60.21 56.21 -20.07
CA ALA A 3 -59.45 55.26 -19.26
C ALA A 3 -59.85 53.80 -19.54
N SER A 4 -58.92 52.88 -19.34
CA SER A 4 -59.22 51.51 -18.91
C SER A 4 -58.05 50.92 -18.13
N ALA A 5 -58.36 50.53 -16.90
CA ALA A 5 -57.54 49.78 -15.99
C ALA A 5 -57.51 48.30 -16.40
N ILE A 6 -56.39 47.60 -16.21
CA ILE A 6 -56.36 46.14 -16.14
C ILE A 6 -55.53 45.70 -14.94
N ALA A 7 -56.15 44.79 -14.20
CA ALA A 7 -55.83 44.23 -12.90
C ALA A 7 -54.47 43.51 -12.81
N VAL A 8 -53.85 43.64 -11.63
CA VAL A 8 -52.80 42.75 -11.12
C VAL A 8 -53.46 41.49 -10.60
N LEU A 9 -53.14 40.33 -11.20
CA LEU A 9 -53.49 39.01 -10.67
C LEU A 9 -52.37 38.54 -9.73
N LEU A 10 -52.72 38.38 -8.45
CA LEU A 10 -51.95 37.60 -7.49
C LEU A 10 -52.02 36.11 -7.86
N SER A 11 -50.89 35.47 -8.13
CA SER A 11 -50.77 34.01 -8.11
C SER A 11 -50.31 33.56 -6.73
N ALA A 12 -51.11 32.68 -6.15
CA ALA A 12 -50.94 32.05 -4.85
C ALA A 12 -49.63 31.27 -4.71
N GLY A 13 -49.08 31.29 -3.49
CA GLY A 13 -47.86 30.59 -3.13
C GLY A 13 -47.96 29.07 -3.22
N SER A 14 -46.84 28.46 -3.60
CA SER A 14 -46.56 27.06 -3.34
C SER A 14 -45.53 27.00 -2.22
N LEU A 15 -45.96 26.59 -1.03
CA LEU A 15 -45.08 26.25 0.09
C LEU A 15 -44.43 24.90 -0.23
N ALA A 16 -43.33 24.91 -0.97
CA ALA A 16 -42.42 23.78 -1.00
C ALA A 16 -41.71 23.74 0.36
N SER A 17 -42.11 22.80 1.21
CA SER A 17 -41.38 22.48 2.43
C SER A 17 -39.99 21.99 2.02
N ALA A 18 -38.97 22.81 2.26
CA ALA A 18 -37.58 22.41 2.05
C ALA A 18 -37.28 21.27 3.01
N ALA A 19 -37.07 20.06 2.48
CA ALA A 19 -36.49 18.97 3.26
C ALA A 19 -35.17 19.48 3.88
N PRO A 20 -34.94 19.28 5.18
CA PRO A 20 -33.70 19.71 5.80
C PRO A 20 -32.57 18.96 5.11
N LYS A 21 -31.64 19.70 4.48
CA LYS A 21 -30.39 19.14 3.96
C LYS A 21 -29.71 18.41 5.12
N CYS A 22 -29.77 17.08 5.13
CA CYS A 22 -28.92 16.28 6.00
C CYS A 22 -27.49 16.67 5.66
N LYS A 23 -26.84 17.41 6.57
CA LYS A 23 -25.40 17.58 6.51
C LYS A 23 -24.81 16.16 6.59
N PRO A 24 -23.99 15.71 5.62
CA PRO A 24 -23.27 14.46 5.77
C PRO A 24 -22.51 14.55 7.10
N ARG A 25 -22.83 13.64 8.01
CA ARG A 25 -22.13 13.53 9.28
C ARG A 25 -20.77 12.94 8.93
N THR A 26 -19.73 13.76 8.93
CA THR A 26 -18.35 13.29 8.87
C THR A 26 -18.14 12.48 10.15
N ILE A 27 -18.33 11.16 10.07
CA ILE A 27 -17.90 10.25 11.12
C ILE A 27 -16.42 10.07 10.83
N THR A 28 -15.56 10.95 11.36
CA THR A 28 -14.14 10.62 11.45
C THR A 28 -14.06 9.37 12.31
N PRO A 29 -13.63 8.21 11.77
CA PRO A 29 -13.54 7.01 12.57
C PRO A 29 -12.62 7.28 13.75
N LYS A 30 -13.09 6.99 14.97
CA LYS A 30 -12.24 7.08 16.15
C LYS A 30 -11.09 6.07 15.99
N PRO A 31 -9.84 6.40 16.38
CA PRO A 31 -8.75 5.44 16.35
C PRO A 31 -9.11 4.15 17.08
N GLU A 32 -8.76 3.02 16.50
CA GLU A 32 -8.92 1.70 17.10
C GLU A 32 -7.70 1.43 17.99
N ALA A 33 -7.92 1.28 19.29
CA ALA A 33 -6.85 0.93 20.22
C ALA A 33 -6.43 -0.53 20.01
N LEU A 34 -5.13 -0.75 19.91
CA LEU A 34 -4.51 -2.06 19.77
C LEU A 34 -3.60 -2.34 20.97
N GLU A 35 -3.31 -3.62 21.21
CA GLU A 35 -2.30 -3.99 22.20
C GLU A 35 -0.91 -3.59 21.69
N PRO A 36 -0.09 -2.90 22.50
CA PRO A 36 1.31 -2.67 22.15
C PRO A 36 2.03 -4.00 21.91
N ILE A 37 2.99 -3.97 21.01
CA ILE A 37 3.94 -5.04 20.69
C ILE A 37 5.13 -4.93 21.64
N HIS A 38 5.74 -3.74 21.77
CA HIS A 38 6.92 -3.49 22.60
C HIS A 38 6.67 -2.44 23.69
N PHE A 39 7.62 -2.33 24.64
CA PHE A 39 7.66 -1.31 25.69
C PHE A 39 6.39 -1.14 26.54
N LYS A 40 5.61 -2.21 26.73
CA LYS A 40 4.39 -2.23 27.56
C LYS A 40 4.64 -1.71 28.97
N ASP A 41 5.73 -2.18 29.58
CA ASP A 41 6.13 -1.80 30.95
C ASP A 41 6.51 -0.33 31.08
N LEU A 42 6.77 0.35 29.96
CA LEU A 42 7.05 1.78 29.88
C LEU A 42 5.81 2.60 29.51
N GLY A 43 4.65 1.96 29.33
CA GLY A 43 3.41 2.65 28.97
C GLY A 43 3.30 3.01 27.48
N ALA A 44 3.91 2.21 26.60
CA ALA A 44 3.68 2.30 25.17
C ALA A 44 2.20 2.10 24.82
N GLN A 45 1.78 2.73 23.73
CA GLN A 45 0.42 2.68 23.20
C GLN A 45 0.49 2.26 21.74
N ARG A 46 -0.54 1.55 21.28
CA ARG A 46 -0.71 1.22 19.88
C ARG A 46 -2.13 1.52 19.45
N ALA A 47 -2.27 2.10 18.28
CA ALA A 47 -3.59 2.35 17.71
C ALA A 47 -3.53 2.40 16.19
N LYS A 48 -4.62 1.94 15.57
CA LYS A 48 -4.88 2.04 14.15
C LYS A 48 -5.69 3.29 13.85
N PHE A 49 -5.16 4.11 12.96
CA PHE A 49 -5.81 5.29 12.44
C PHE A 49 -6.28 5.04 11.02
N ARG A 50 -7.35 5.75 10.62
CA ARG A 50 -7.98 5.60 9.33
C ARG A 50 -8.23 6.97 8.72
N TYR A 51 -7.57 7.24 7.59
CA TYR A 51 -7.53 8.53 6.91
C TYR A 51 -8.29 8.45 5.59
N GLY A 52 -9.18 9.41 5.35
CA GLY A 52 -10.09 9.42 4.20
C GLY A 52 -11.53 9.78 4.60
N PRO A 53 -12.54 9.42 3.79
CA PRO A 53 -12.42 8.65 2.55
C PRO A 53 -11.68 9.41 1.44
N PHE A 54 -10.82 8.68 0.72
CA PHE A 54 -10.24 9.14 -0.53
C PHE A 54 -11.04 8.58 -1.70
N LEU A 55 -11.71 9.45 -2.45
CA LEU A 55 -12.44 9.05 -3.66
C LEU A 55 -11.49 8.99 -4.85
N VAL A 56 -11.14 7.77 -5.26
CA VAL A 56 -10.22 7.47 -6.35
C VAL A 56 -11.02 7.30 -7.66
N PRO A 57 -10.62 7.93 -8.77
CA PRO A 57 -11.28 7.76 -10.08
C PRO A 57 -11.26 6.31 -10.55
N GLY A 58 -12.12 5.97 -11.52
CA GLY A 58 -12.04 4.65 -12.17
C GLY A 58 -10.90 4.57 -13.19
N VAL A 59 -10.47 3.36 -13.54
CA VAL A 59 -9.37 3.07 -14.49
C VAL A 59 -9.60 3.63 -15.89
N HIS A 60 -10.86 3.88 -16.27
CA HIS A 60 -11.23 4.47 -17.56
C HIS A 60 -11.32 6.00 -17.53
N ASP A 61 -11.01 6.63 -16.40
CA ASP A 61 -10.86 8.07 -16.34
C ASP A 61 -9.67 8.50 -17.22
N PRO A 62 -9.88 9.33 -18.26
CA PRO A 62 -8.86 9.61 -19.27
C PRO A 62 -7.73 10.52 -18.75
N GLU A 63 -7.92 11.17 -17.59
CA GLU A 63 -6.95 12.10 -17.00
C GLU A 63 -6.10 11.46 -15.92
N THR A 64 -6.56 10.35 -15.33
CA THR A 64 -5.94 9.75 -14.15
C THR A 64 -5.66 8.25 -14.30
N MET A 65 -6.35 7.58 -15.23
CA MET A 65 -6.25 6.13 -15.44
C MET A 65 -6.46 5.33 -14.14
N GLY A 66 -7.27 5.85 -13.22
CA GLY A 66 -7.51 5.24 -11.90
C GLY A 66 -6.49 5.60 -10.82
N MET A 67 -5.45 6.36 -11.13
CA MET A 67 -4.43 6.78 -10.17
C MET A 67 -4.68 8.20 -9.66
N LYS A 68 -4.59 8.42 -8.34
CA LYS A 68 -4.74 9.77 -7.80
C LYS A 68 -3.95 10.00 -6.53
N GLU A 69 -3.22 11.13 -6.52
CA GLU A 69 -2.59 11.69 -5.34
C GLU A 69 -3.58 12.50 -4.49
N PHE A 70 -3.50 12.29 -3.17
CA PHE A 70 -4.18 13.05 -2.13
C PHE A 70 -3.15 13.60 -1.17
N GLN A 71 -3.29 14.88 -0.83
CA GLN A 71 -2.41 15.55 0.13
C GLN A 71 -3.21 16.36 1.14
N GLY A 72 -2.69 16.41 2.37
CA GLY A 72 -3.31 17.18 3.45
C GLY A 72 -2.68 16.93 4.81
N PRO A 73 -3.05 17.73 5.82
CA PRO A 73 -2.64 17.48 7.19
C PRO A 73 -3.19 16.13 7.67
N ILE A 74 -2.42 15.43 8.50
CA ILE A 74 -2.82 14.14 9.06
C ILE A 74 -2.90 14.23 10.59
N ASP A 75 -3.93 13.61 11.17
CA ASP A 75 -4.04 13.48 12.62
C ASP A 75 -3.01 12.46 13.11
N LEU A 76 -2.10 12.90 13.99
CA LEU A 76 -1.06 12.05 14.59
C LEU A 76 -1.59 11.29 15.81
N PRO A 77 -1.02 10.10 16.10
CA PRO A 77 -1.41 9.33 17.28
C PRO A 77 -1.05 10.01 18.61
N CYS A 78 -0.04 10.88 18.57
CA CYS A 78 0.48 11.61 19.71
C CYS A 78 1.27 12.83 19.23
N THR A 79 1.55 13.73 20.18
CA THR A 79 2.61 14.73 20.08
C THR A 79 3.48 14.61 21.32
N ASP A 80 4.74 15.05 21.24
CA ASP A 80 5.75 14.82 22.28
C ASP A 80 5.91 13.33 22.62
N CYS A 81 6.27 12.55 21.60
CA CYS A 81 6.36 11.09 21.68
C CYS A 81 7.37 10.51 20.69
N TYR A 82 7.76 9.26 20.92
CA TYR A 82 8.56 8.46 19.99
C TYR A 82 7.68 7.41 19.33
N VAL A 83 7.56 7.43 18.01
CA VAL A 83 6.91 6.37 17.25
C VAL A 83 7.94 5.27 16.97
N THR A 84 7.66 4.07 17.45
CA THR A 84 8.56 2.90 17.37
C THR A 84 8.18 1.96 16.24
N ASN A 85 6.91 1.97 15.83
CA ASN A 85 6.41 1.14 14.75
C ASN A 85 5.42 1.90 13.86
N PHE A 86 5.53 1.68 12.56
CA PHE A 86 4.52 2.07 11.57
C PHE A 86 4.19 0.85 10.70
N LEU A 87 2.91 0.65 10.44
CA LEU A 87 2.42 -0.25 9.39
C LEU A 87 1.26 0.41 8.65
N ALA A 88 1.47 0.73 7.38
CA ALA A 88 0.42 1.22 6.52
C ALA A 88 -0.44 0.05 6.00
N GLY A 89 -1.69 0.36 5.68
CA GLY A 89 -2.64 -0.53 5.03
C GLY A 89 -3.68 0.29 4.27
N LEU A 90 -4.62 -0.40 3.64
CA LEU A 90 -5.70 0.26 2.90
C LEU A 90 -7.00 -0.52 3.11
N GLU A 91 -8.10 0.20 3.35
CA GLU A 91 -9.41 -0.41 3.60
C GLU A 91 -10.53 0.28 2.83
N PHE A 92 -11.56 -0.50 2.47
CA PHE A 92 -12.84 0.04 2.02
C PHE A 92 -13.71 0.50 3.20
N GLU A 93 -14.82 1.20 2.93
CA GLU A 93 -15.72 1.77 3.94
C GLU A 93 -16.11 0.76 5.04
N ASP A 94 -16.42 -0.48 4.64
CA ASP A 94 -16.84 -1.58 5.51
C ASP A 94 -15.72 -2.19 6.38
N GLY A 95 -14.48 -1.74 6.22
CA GLY A 95 -13.30 -2.24 6.94
C GLY A 95 -12.65 -3.46 6.29
N SER A 96 -13.12 -3.90 5.12
CA SER A 96 -12.43 -4.93 4.35
C SER A 96 -11.12 -4.39 3.76
N ASN A 97 -10.11 -5.26 3.67
CA ASN A 97 -8.80 -4.93 3.10
C ASN A 97 -8.95 -4.55 1.62
N ALA A 98 -8.30 -3.46 1.22
CA ALA A 98 -8.18 -3.03 -0.16
C ALA A 98 -6.75 -3.35 -0.65
N ASN A 99 -6.65 -4.24 -1.61
CA ASN A 99 -5.39 -4.59 -2.28
C ASN A 99 -5.62 -4.89 -3.78
N ALA A 100 -4.56 -5.20 -4.52
CA ALA A 100 -4.57 -5.42 -5.97
C ALA A 100 -5.66 -6.40 -6.41
N HIS A 101 -5.83 -7.53 -5.70
CA HIS A 101 -6.88 -8.50 -6.00
C HIS A 101 -8.30 -7.95 -5.94
N THR A 102 -8.54 -6.85 -5.20
CA THR A 102 -9.83 -6.15 -5.11
C THR A 102 -9.91 -4.92 -6.03
N GLY A 103 -8.90 -4.69 -6.86
CA GLY A 103 -8.80 -3.57 -7.79
C GLY A 103 -8.61 -2.20 -7.11
N MET A 104 -8.06 -2.16 -5.89
CA MET A 104 -7.74 -0.93 -5.17
C MET A 104 -6.48 -1.15 -4.37
N TRP A 105 -5.44 -0.36 -4.58
CA TRP A 105 -4.18 -0.57 -3.88
C TRP A 105 -3.46 0.75 -3.60
N LEU A 106 -2.70 0.78 -2.50
CA LEU A 106 -1.92 1.95 -2.09
C LEU A 106 -0.59 1.91 -2.84
N HIS A 107 -0.47 2.82 -3.82
CA HIS A 107 0.70 2.97 -4.68
C HIS A 107 1.88 3.43 -3.86
N HIS A 108 1.74 4.56 -3.17
CA HIS A 108 2.61 4.94 -2.07
C HIS A 108 1.95 5.96 -1.12
N THR A 109 2.41 5.99 0.11
CA THR A 109 2.16 7.09 1.05
C THR A 109 3.48 7.59 1.60
N VAL A 110 3.60 8.89 1.82
CA VAL A 110 4.75 9.55 2.44
C VAL A 110 4.23 10.54 3.48
N PHE A 111 4.81 10.53 4.67
CA PHE A 111 4.55 11.50 5.73
C PHE A 111 5.72 12.47 5.88
N LEU A 112 5.39 13.75 5.93
CA LEU A 112 6.34 14.86 5.96
C LEU A 112 6.04 15.73 7.19
N ASP A 113 7.02 15.87 8.10
CA ASP A 113 6.91 16.77 9.26
C ASP A 113 7.53 18.12 8.95
N ALA A 114 6.69 19.14 8.73
CA ALA A 114 7.13 20.51 8.43
C ALA A 114 7.75 21.25 9.62
N SER A 115 7.74 20.64 10.82
CA SER A 115 8.44 21.19 11.99
C SER A 115 9.93 20.84 12.03
N GLN A 116 10.39 19.94 11.16
CA GLN A 116 11.74 19.42 11.09
C GLN A 116 12.26 19.48 9.64
N THR A 117 13.58 19.49 9.46
CA THR A 117 14.24 19.61 8.15
C THR A 117 14.80 18.28 7.71
N ASP A 118 14.66 17.94 6.43
CA ASP A 118 15.25 16.74 5.85
C ASP A 118 16.79 16.87 5.70
N PRO A 119 17.59 15.91 6.20
CA PRO A 119 19.05 16.01 6.15
C PRO A 119 19.65 15.86 4.74
N THR A 120 18.91 15.24 3.82
CA THR A 120 19.34 15.03 2.43
C THR A 120 18.86 16.17 1.51
N CYS A 121 17.89 16.96 1.97
CA CYS A 121 17.37 18.13 1.28
C CYS A 121 16.93 19.24 2.26
N ASP A 122 17.82 20.19 2.53
CA ASP A 122 17.66 21.22 3.57
C ASP A 122 16.48 22.22 3.36
N THR A 123 15.89 22.23 2.17
CA THR A 123 14.71 23.05 1.84
C THR A 123 13.38 22.34 2.05
N TRP A 124 13.41 21.05 2.39
CA TRP A 124 12.23 20.20 2.51
C TRP A 124 11.90 19.85 3.96
N PRO A 125 10.61 19.64 4.28
CA PRO A 125 10.19 18.98 5.51
C PRO A 125 10.84 17.60 5.67
N LEU A 126 11.09 17.18 6.91
CA LEU A 126 11.59 15.84 7.20
C LEU A 126 10.59 14.76 6.72
N ARG A 127 11.02 13.88 5.83
CA ARG A 127 10.24 12.71 5.40
C ARG A 127 10.39 11.60 6.44
N ILE A 128 9.35 11.38 7.25
CA ILE A 128 9.45 10.55 8.46
C ILE A 128 9.02 9.09 8.25
N PHE A 129 8.18 8.83 7.25
CA PHE A 129 7.65 7.50 6.97
C PHE A 129 7.18 7.41 5.52
N ALA A 130 7.35 6.24 4.91
CA ALA A 130 6.66 5.89 3.67
C ALA A 130 6.31 4.42 3.63
N SER A 131 5.36 4.07 2.76
CA SER A 131 5.01 2.70 2.43
C SER A 131 4.36 2.66 1.06
N GLY A 132 4.67 1.64 0.25
CA GLY A 132 3.96 1.29 -0.97
C GLY A 132 3.06 0.08 -0.79
N ASN A 133 2.73 -0.56 -1.93
CA ASN A 133 1.86 -1.74 -1.96
C ASN A 133 2.42 -2.90 -1.14
N GLU A 134 3.74 -3.01 -1.02
CA GLU A 134 4.46 -4.02 -0.25
C GLU A 134 4.17 -4.06 1.26
N ARG A 135 3.51 -3.02 1.82
CA ARG A 135 3.11 -2.90 3.24
C ARG A 135 4.22 -3.24 4.24
N THR A 136 5.45 -2.85 3.94
CA THR A 136 6.61 -3.14 4.80
C THR A 136 6.41 -2.57 6.21
N VAL A 137 6.49 -3.45 7.22
CA VAL A 137 6.48 -3.02 8.62
C VAL A 137 7.77 -2.27 8.93
N LEU A 138 7.65 -1.02 9.35
CA LEU A 138 8.77 -0.27 9.92
C LEU A 138 8.78 -0.48 11.43
N ASP A 139 9.74 -1.25 11.91
CA ASP A 139 10.03 -1.44 13.34
C ASP A 139 11.40 -0.82 13.67
N ILE A 140 11.37 0.42 14.13
CA ILE A 140 12.57 1.22 14.40
C ILE A 140 13.28 0.69 15.66
N SER A 141 12.51 0.14 16.59
CA SER A 141 12.98 -0.37 17.88
C SER A 141 13.76 -1.69 17.80
N ASN A 142 13.78 -2.30 16.61
CA ASN A 142 14.37 -3.60 16.35
C ASN A 142 13.89 -4.65 17.37
N ASN A 143 12.62 -5.01 17.24
CA ASN A 143 11.91 -5.97 18.09
C ASN A 143 11.94 -5.57 19.58
N GLY A 144 11.87 -4.26 19.87
CA GLY A 144 11.88 -3.70 21.22
C GLY A 144 13.24 -3.75 21.93
N THR A 145 14.32 -4.09 21.23
CA THR A 145 15.67 -4.20 21.84
C THR A 145 16.42 -2.88 21.87
N ARG A 146 15.98 -1.89 21.10
CA ARG A 146 16.59 -0.56 20.98
C ARG A 146 15.60 0.50 21.46
N ASN A 147 16.03 1.33 22.41
CA ASN A 147 15.25 2.45 22.93
C ASN A 147 15.28 3.63 21.95
N VAL A 148 14.65 3.46 20.79
CA VAL A 148 14.70 4.42 19.68
C VAL A 148 13.36 4.50 18.97
N GLY A 149 13.06 5.67 18.40
CA GLY A 149 11.87 5.89 17.58
C GLY A 149 11.92 7.22 16.86
N VAL A 150 11.06 7.41 15.85
CA VAL A 150 10.87 8.70 15.20
C VAL A 150 10.21 9.65 16.21
N TYR A 151 10.90 10.73 16.54
CA TYR A 151 10.38 11.69 17.51
C TYR A 151 9.44 12.69 16.86
N LEU A 152 8.23 12.80 17.40
CA LEU A 152 7.22 13.78 17.02
C LEU A 152 7.17 14.86 18.11
N PRO A 153 7.80 16.04 17.92
CA PRO A 153 7.72 17.11 18.90
C PRO A 153 6.29 17.62 19.14
N SER A 154 6.11 18.39 20.21
CA SER A 154 4.80 18.97 20.57
C SER A 154 4.19 19.88 19.50
N ASN A 155 5.02 20.45 18.62
CA ASN A 155 4.64 21.29 17.49
C ASN A 155 4.72 20.57 16.14
N SER A 156 4.81 19.23 16.10
CA SER A 156 4.78 18.46 14.85
C SER A 156 3.64 18.89 13.95
N ASN A 157 3.96 19.08 12.67
CA ASN A 157 3.00 19.48 11.66
C ASN A 157 3.16 18.54 10.47
N VAL A 158 2.46 17.42 10.53
CA VAL A 158 2.64 16.33 9.56
C VAL A 158 1.58 16.44 8.47
N THR A 159 2.06 16.42 7.23
CA THR A 159 1.25 16.28 6.03
C THR A 159 1.51 14.91 5.41
N HIS A 160 0.49 14.31 4.82
CA HIS A 160 0.65 13.12 4.00
C HIS A 160 0.56 13.47 2.53
N ILE A 161 1.29 12.69 1.71
CA ILE A 161 1.10 12.57 0.27
C ILE A 161 0.78 11.10 0.05
N THR A 162 -0.40 10.80 -0.48
CA THR A 162 -0.88 9.42 -0.64
C THR A 162 -1.44 9.25 -2.03
N GLU A 163 -0.82 8.38 -2.80
CA GLU A 163 -1.29 8.01 -4.12
C GLU A 163 -1.92 6.63 -4.07
N LEU A 164 -3.12 6.53 -4.62
CA LEU A 164 -3.91 5.31 -4.67
C LEU A 164 -4.20 4.97 -6.13
N MET A 165 -4.27 3.68 -6.41
CA MET A 165 -4.70 3.15 -7.71
C MET A 165 -6.04 2.42 -7.55
N ASN A 166 -6.95 2.68 -8.47
CA ASN A 166 -8.24 2.01 -8.60
C ASN A 166 -8.38 1.44 -10.00
N GLU A 167 -8.40 0.11 -10.08
CA GLU A 167 -8.48 -0.65 -11.32
C GLU A 167 -9.94 -0.94 -11.72
N SER A 168 -10.91 -0.46 -10.93
CA SER A 168 -12.32 -0.52 -11.28
C SER A 168 -12.72 0.52 -12.30
N ALA A 169 -13.65 0.17 -13.20
CA ALA A 169 -14.29 1.13 -14.10
C ALA A 169 -14.95 2.31 -13.36
N LEU A 170 -15.42 2.09 -12.13
CA LEU A 170 -16.09 3.11 -11.33
C LEU A 170 -15.18 3.69 -10.25
N SER A 171 -15.40 4.96 -9.93
CA SER A 171 -14.74 5.62 -8.80
C SER A 171 -15.12 4.95 -7.48
N ARG A 172 -14.13 4.67 -6.64
CA ARG A 172 -14.31 3.99 -5.35
C ARG A 172 -13.63 4.75 -4.24
N ALA A 173 -14.21 4.67 -3.04
CA ALA A 173 -13.63 5.26 -1.85
C ALA A 173 -12.76 4.23 -1.12
N ALA A 174 -11.56 4.65 -0.71
CA ALA A 174 -10.67 3.88 0.14
C ALA A 174 -10.15 4.75 1.29
N TYR A 175 -9.58 4.10 2.30
CA TYR A 175 -9.04 4.76 3.47
C TYR A 175 -7.64 4.23 3.72
N LEU A 176 -6.66 5.13 3.77
CA LEU A 176 -5.34 4.78 4.26
C LEU A 176 -5.46 4.43 5.74
N THR A 177 -4.96 3.28 6.14
CA THR A 177 -4.83 2.94 7.54
C THR A 177 -3.38 2.99 7.95
N VAL A 178 -3.10 3.46 9.16
CA VAL A 178 -1.77 3.33 9.76
C VAL A 178 -1.89 2.83 11.18
N ASP A 179 -1.26 1.70 11.43
CA ASP A 179 -1.01 1.16 12.76
C ASP A 179 0.24 1.83 13.31
N TYR A 180 0.08 2.62 14.36
CA TYR A 180 1.18 3.24 15.07
C TYR A 180 1.41 2.55 16.40
N GLU A 181 2.66 2.24 16.72
CA GLU A 181 3.10 2.05 18.10
C GLU A 181 3.97 3.22 18.52
N PHE A 182 3.71 3.77 19.71
CA PHE A 182 4.40 4.95 20.20
C PHE A 182 4.53 4.96 21.72
N LEU A 183 5.56 5.64 22.19
CA LEU A 183 5.86 5.86 23.60
C LEU A 183 5.79 7.38 23.89
N PRO A 184 4.87 7.84 24.76
CA PRO A 184 4.88 9.24 25.19
C PRO A 184 6.23 9.63 25.78
N ALA A 185 6.77 10.80 25.42
CA ALA A 185 8.10 11.22 25.87
C ALA A 185 8.20 11.31 27.41
N ALA A 186 7.11 11.70 28.07
CA ALA A 186 7.02 11.72 29.53
C ALA A 186 7.15 10.33 30.20
N SER A 187 6.93 9.24 29.46
CA SER A 187 7.09 7.86 29.94
C SER A 187 8.39 7.21 29.44
N ALA A 188 9.09 7.86 28.51
CA ALA A 188 10.33 7.35 27.96
C ALA A 188 11.49 7.49 28.96
N PRO A 189 12.31 6.44 29.16
CA PRO A 189 13.52 6.56 29.96
C PRO A 189 14.54 7.49 29.29
N ALA A 190 15.49 8.02 30.05
CA ALA A 190 16.53 8.91 29.52
C ALA A 190 17.42 8.27 28.43
N SER A 191 17.43 6.93 28.32
CA SER A 191 18.12 6.20 27.25
C SER A 191 17.33 6.13 25.94
N PHE A 192 16.09 6.61 25.90
CA PHE A 192 15.30 6.65 24.67
C PHE A 192 15.76 7.82 23.78
N ARG A 193 16.06 7.53 22.52
CA ARG A 193 16.68 8.49 21.60
C ARG A 193 15.87 8.63 20.31
N PRO A 194 15.84 9.81 19.68
CA PRO A 194 15.25 9.97 18.36
C PRO A 194 16.08 9.21 17.31
N ALA A 195 15.40 8.54 16.38
CA ALA A 195 15.99 8.08 15.14
C ALA A 195 15.81 9.17 14.08
N LEU A 196 16.86 9.45 13.30
CA LEU A 196 16.86 10.38 12.18
C LEU A 196 16.57 9.61 10.87
N PRO A 197 15.46 9.92 10.19
CA PRO A 197 15.22 9.42 8.83
C PRO A 197 16.18 10.06 7.82
N ILE A 198 16.75 9.27 6.93
CA ILE A 198 17.54 9.70 5.77
C ILE A 198 16.89 9.12 4.53
N TRP A 199 16.57 9.97 3.56
CA TRP A 199 15.87 9.59 2.33
C TRP A 199 16.79 9.67 1.11
N LEU A 200 16.97 8.55 0.43
CA LEU A 200 17.70 8.48 -0.84
C LEU A 200 16.73 8.08 -1.94
N ASP A 201 16.87 8.72 -3.10
CA ASP A 201 15.96 8.58 -4.23
C ASP A 201 16.75 8.61 -5.53
N ILE A 202 16.54 7.64 -6.41
CA ILE A 202 17.25 7.54 -7.70
C ILE A 202 17.02 8.75 -8.61
N SER A 203 15.97 9.55 -8.38
CA SER A 203 15.71 10.79 -9.10
C SER A 203 16.34 12.03 -8.44
N GLY A 204 17.01 11.87 -7.29
CA GLY A 204 17.79 12.88 -6.56
C GLY A 204 17.24 13.18 -5.16
N THR A 205 18.07 13.66 -4.24
CA THR A 205 17.68 13.83 -2.82
C THR A 205 16.59 14.91 -2.58
N CYS A 206 16.50 15.90 -3.48
CA CYS A 206 15.49 16.97 -3.51
C CYS A 206 14.48 16.81 -4.67
N SER A 207 14.14 15.57 -5.04
CA SER A 207 13.23 15.25 -6.14
C SER A 207 11.85 14.82 -5.63
N ASN A 208 10.87 14.79 -6.54
CA ASN A 208 9.52 14.25 -6.28
C ASN A 208 9.44 12.72 -6.48
N GLY A 209 10.56 12.02 -6.55
CA GLY A 209 10.62 10.56 -6.73
C GLY A 209 10.34 10.04 -8.13
N GLN A 210 10.04 10.90 -9.10
CA GLN A 210 9.66 10.44 -10.44
C GLN A 210 10.88 10.26 -11.34
N TYR A 211 11.25 9.00 -11.60
CA TYR A 211 12.25 8.65 -12.60
C TYR A 211 11.57 8.26 -13.93
N ASN A 212 11.72 9.11 -14.95
CA ASN A 212 11.09 8.87 -16.26
C ASN A 212 11.73 7.67 -16.97
N VAL A 213 10.88 6.80 -17.52
CA VAL A 213 11.28 5.58 -18.23
C VAL A 213 10.66 5.53 -19.62
N THR A 214 11.21 4.69 -20.50
CA THR A 214 10.69 4.47 -21.85
C THR A 214 10.62 2.98 -22.17
N THR A 215 9.85 2.62 -23.19
CA THR A 215 9.78 1.25 -23.69
C THR A 215 11.00 0.84 -24.53
N ASP A 216 11.85 1.80 -24.91
CA ASP A 216 13.02 1.54 -25.76
C ASP A 216 14.17 0.88 -24.96
N ASP A 217 14.18 1.06 -23.64
CA ASP A 217 15.15 0.46 -22.73
C ASP A 217 14.43 -0.29 -21.59
N PRO A 218 13.93 -1.52 -21.86
CA PRO A 218 13.12 -2.26 -20.89
C PRO A 218 13.94 -2.87 -19.75
N VAL A 219 15.28 -2.76 -19.77
CA VAL A 219 16.16 -3.28 -18.72
C VAL A 219 17.25 -2.26 -18.43
N PHE A 220 17.12 -1.58 -17.30
CA PHE A 220 18.00 -0.46 -16.94
C PHE A 220 18.29 -0.45 -15.45
N ASP A 221 19.25 0.37 -15.06
CA ASP A 221 19.51 0.72 -13.67
C ASP A 221 19.66 2.24 -13.51
N ALA A 222 19.41 2.72 -12.29
CA ALA A 222 19.52 4.12 -11.92
C ALA A 222 20.15 4.23 -10.53
N GLU A 223 21.02 5.21 -10.33
CA GLU A 223 21.83 5.34 -9.12
C GLU A 223 21.94 6.80 -8.66
N ILE A 224 21.96 6.98 -7.35
CA ILE A 224 22.30 8.24 -6.68
C ILE A 224 23.32 7.96 -5.58
N ALA A 225 24.20 8.93 -5.35
CA ALA A 225 25.09 8.96 -4.20
C ALA A 225 24.91 10.28 -3.44
N TRP A 226 25.02 10.21 -2.12
CA TRP A 226 24.93 11.35 -1.22
C TRP A 226 26.07 11.29 -0.20
N ASP A 227 26.85 12.38 -0.13
CA ASP A 227 27.87 12.54 0.89
C ASP A 227 27.21 12.87 2.23
N ALA A 228 27.41 12.02 3.22
CA ALA A 228 26.76 12.13 4.51
C ALA A 228 27.11 13.43 5.22
N THR A 229 26.09 14.20 5.60
CA THR A 229 26.24 15.42 6.42
C THR A 229 26.08 15.16 7.92
N VAL A 230 25.67 13.95 8.26
CA VAL A 230 25.48 13.44 9.63
C VAL A 230 26.30 12.16 9.81
N SER A 231 26.41 11.67 11.04
CA SER A 231 27.03 10.38 11.35
C SER A 231 26.20 9.61 12.36
N GLY A 232 26.23 8.28 12.28
CA GLY A 232 25.49 7.46 13.23
C GLY A 232 25.47 5.99 12.88
N GLU A 233 24.63 5.26 13.62
CA GLU A 233 24.37 3.84 13.41
C GLU A 233 23.10 3.64 12.58
N ILE A 234 23.20 2.84 11.52
CA ILE A 234 22.08 2.50 10.63
C ILE A 234 21.26 1.40 11.28
N LEU A 235 20.10 1.76 11.86
CA LEU A 235 19.22 0.83 12.54
C LEU A 235 18.39 -0.01 11.56
N ASN A 236 17.83 0.65 10.55
CA ASN A 236 17.00 0.04 9.53
C ASN A 236 17.25 0.71 8.18
N VAL A 237 17.15 -0.05 7.11
CA VAL A 237 17.03 0.45 5.73
C VAL A 237 15.85 -0.24 5.07
N ILE A 238 14.93 0.56 4.56
CA ILE A 238 13.73 0.10 3.86
C ILE A 238 13.81 0.59 2.42
N GLY A 239 13.65 -0.34 1.47
CA GLY A 239 13.53 -0.01 0.06
C GLY A 239 12.07 0.09 -0.38
N HIS A 240 11.82 0.90 -1.39
CA HIS A 240 10.57 0.96 -2.14
C HIS A 240 10.89 1.02 -3.64
N LEU A 241 10.14 0.24 -4.42
CA LEU A 241 10.25 0.14 -5.88
C LEU A 241 8.85 0.19 -6.49
N HIS A 242 8.72 0.76 -7.68
CA HIS A 242 7.53 0.56 -8.52
C HIS A 242 7.61 -0.77 -9.28
N ASP A 243 6.46 -1.23 -9.81
CA ASP A 243 6.40 -2.43 -10.63
C ASP A 243 7.36 -2.36 -11.84
N GLY A 244 7.99 -3.49 -12.16
CA GLY A 244 9.15 -3.55 -13.04
C GLY A 244 10.49 -3.55 -12.31
N GLY A 245 10.52 -3.10 -11.04
CA GLY A 245 11.70 -3.14 -10.18
C GLY A 245 12.04 -4.56 -9.74
N VAL A 246 13.30 -4.96 -9.88
CA VAL A 246 13.76 -6.31 -9.48
C VAL A 246 14.49 -6.25 -8.14
N ARG A 247 15.29 -5.21 -7.95
CA ARG A 247 16.21 -5.10 -6.83
C ARG A 247 16.65 -3.66 -6.61
N GLN A 248 16.94 -3.30 -5.38
CA GLN A 248 17.66 -2.08 -5.04
C GLN A 248 18.81 -2.37 -4.09
N ASP A 249 19.99 -1.90 -4.43
CA ASP A 249 21.19 -2.03 -3.62
C ASP A 249 21.38 -0.74 -2.81
N PHE A 250 21.74 -0.88 -1.54
CA PHE A 250 22.19 0.22 -0.69
C PHE A 250 23.65 -0.03 -0.29
N SER A 251 24.51 0.97 -0.49
CA SER A 251 25.94 0.87 -0.26
C SER A 251 26.49 2.01 0.60
N VAL A 252 27.55 1.71 1.34
CA VAL A 252 28.35 2.69 2.11
C VAL A 252 29.76 2.67 1.53
N ASN A 253 30.26 3.81 1.05
CA ASN A 253 31.58 3.95 0.43
C ASN A 253 31.82 2.93 -0.70
N GLY A 254 30.78 2.65 -1.51
CA GLY A 254 30.81 1.68 -2.60
C GLY A 254 30.78 0.20 -2.17
N GLU A 255 30.72 -0.11 -0.87
CA GLU A 255 30.53 -1.46 -0.37
C GLU A 255 29.03 -1.75 -0.16
N LEU A 256 28.54 -2.82 -0.78
CA LEU A 256 27.15 -3.27 -0.65
C LEU A 256 26.84 -3.60 0.81
N ALA A 257 25.95 -2.82 1.42
CA ALA A 257 25.51 -2.99 2.80
C ALA A 257 24.14 -3.70 2.90
N CYS A 258 23.24 -3.43 1.96
CA CYS A 258 21.93 -4.09 1.91
C CYS A 258 21.46 -4.32 0.48
N GLU A 259 20.81 -5.47 0.26
CA GLU A 259 20.13 -5.81 -0.99
C GLU A 259 18.63 -5.92 -0.72
N HIS A 260 17.86 -5.03 -1.32
CA HIS A 260 16.40 -4.99 -1.30
C HIS A 260 15.84 -5.72 -2.52
N THR A 261 15.65 -7.04 -2.41
CA THR A 261 15.00 -7.82 -3.48
C THR A 261 13.49 -7.57 -3.46
N ALA A 262 12.91 -7.18 -4.62
CA ALA A 262 11.47 -7.12 -4.80
C ALA A 262 10.91 -8.51 -5.04
N ARG A 263 9.76 -8.81 -4.42
CA ARG A 263 9.02 -10.05 -4.62
C ARG A 263 7.62 -9.73 -5.07
N TYR A 264 7.08 -10.56 -5.94
CA TYR A 264 5.83 -10.31 -6.65
C TYR A 264 4.82 -11.42 -6.35
N GLY A 265 3.57 -11.05 -6.10
CA GLY A 265 2.46 -12.00 -6.05
C GLY A 265 2.61 -13.14 -5.04
N GLU A 266 3.39 -12.97 -3.96
CA GLU A 266 3.62 -14.04 -2.97
C GLU A 266 2.33 -14.49 -2.25
N ALA A 267 1.30 -13.63 -2.29
CA ALA A 267 -0.05 -13.95 -1.84
C ALA A 267 -1.07 -13.45 -2.88
N ALA A 268 -2.23 -14.12 -2.93
CA ALA A 268 -3.31 -13.80 -3.87
C ALA A 268 -3.75 -12.34 -3.82
N GLU A 269 -3.60 -11.69 -2.65
CA GLU A 269 -4.02 -10.30 -2.48
C GLU A 269 -3.23 -9.28 -3.32
N PHE A 270 -2.05 -9.65 -3.81
CA PHE A 270 -1.14 -8.86 -4.64
C PHE A 270 -1.23 -9.19 -6.14
N ILE A 271 -2.26 -9.96 -6.52
CA ILE A 271 -2.47 -10.39 -7.90
C ILE A 271 -3.76 -9.75 -8.42
N THR A 272 -3.64 -8.93 -9.47
CA THR A 272 -4.79 -8.38 -10.17
C THR A 272 -5.32 -9.37 -11.20
N HIS A 273 -6.63 -9.58 -11.21
CA HIS A 273 -7.31 -10.40 -12.21
C HIS A 273 -7.88 -9.52 -13.34
N VAL A 274 -7.24 -9.56 -14.51
CA VAL A 274 -7.61 -8.77 -15.68
C VAL A 274 -9.02 -9.19 -16.15
N GLY A 275 -9.92 -8.20 -16.26
CA GLY A 275 -11.30 -8.42 -16.72
C GLY A 275 -12.35 -8.54 -15.61
N MET A 276 -11.97 -8.63 -14.32
CA MET A 276 -12.94 -8.66 -13.22
C MET A 276 -13.60 -7.31 -12.93
N TYR A 277 -12.95 -6.19 -13.28
CA TYR A 277 -13.38 -4.86 -12.85
C TYR A 277 -13.82 -3.92 -13.99
N GLY A 278 -13.96 -4.47 -15.21
CA GLY A 278 -14.14 -3.70 -16.45
C GLY A 278 -15.45 -3.89 -17.22
N ASN A 279 -16.43 -4.67 -16.74
CA ASN A 279 -17.70 -4.85 -17.46
C ASN A 279 -18.93 -4.66 -16.55
N GLU A 280 -19.32 -3.40 -16.34
CA GLU A 280 -20.70 -3.06 -15.91
C GLU A 280 -21.53 -2.44 -17.04
N GLU A 281 -21.10 -2.57 -18.31
CA GLU A 281 -21.87 -2.10 -19.48
C GLU A 281 -22.65 -3.20 -20.23
N THR A 282 -22.75 -4.42 -19.71
CA THR A 282 -23.77 -5.37 -20.20
C THR A 282 -24.77 -5.68 -19.10
N GLY A 283 -25.75 -4.78 -18.96
CA GLY A 283 -27.08 -5.19 -18.57
C GLY A 283 -27.66 -6.09 -19.66
N GLU A 284 -27.25 -7.35 -19.69
CA GLU A 284 -27.91 -8.42 -20.43
C GLU A 284 -28.08 -9.61 -19.49
N ASP A 285 -29.33 -9.80 -19.07
CA ASP A 285 -29.96 -11.03 -18.62
C ASP A 285 -29.05 -12.08 -17.97
N GLY A 286 -29.09 -12.10 -16.64
CA GLY A 286 -28.62 -13.24 -15.85
C GLY A 286 -29.29 -14.53 -16.32
N HIS A 287 -28.57 -15.32 -17.10
CA HIS A 287 -28.82 -16.74 -17.22
C HIS A 287 -28.33 -17.41 -15.94
N ASP A 288 -29.25 -17.44 -14.99
CA ASP A 288 -29.31 -18.35 -13.86
C ASP A 288 -29.08 -19.79 -14.35
N HIS A 289 -27.85 -20.27 -14.19
CA HIS A 289 -27.56 -21.70 -14.18
C HIS A 289 -27.98 -22.24 -12.81
N GLY A 290 -29.29 -22.42 -12.64
CA GLY A 290 -29.86 -23.07 -11.48
C GLY A 290 -29.29 -24.48 -11.33
N ASP A 291 -28.49 -24.66 -10.30
CA ASP A 291 -28.08 -25.95 -9.74
C ASP A 291 -29.26 -26.57 -9.00
N GLY A 292 -30.18 -27.17 -9.76
CA GLY A 292 -31.32 -27.88 -9.23
C GLY A 292 -30.93 -29.11 -8.40
N SER A 293 -30.71 -28.92 -7.10
CA SER A 293 -30.72 -29.97 -6.09
C SER A 293 -31.75 -29.64 -5.00
N HIS A 294 -32.86 -30.37 -4.99
CA HIS A 294 -33.54 -30.93 -3.80
C HIS A 294 -35.00 -31.34 -4.09
N SER A 295 -35.23 -32.66 -4.02
CA SER A 295 -36.32 -33.42 -3.38
C SER A 295 -37.72 -32.82 -3.18
N HIS A 296 -38.75 -33.52 -3.70
CA HIS A 296 -39.89 -34.16 -3.01
C HIS A 296 -40.90 -34.63 -4.08
N ASP A 297 -41.11 -35.93 -4.25
CA ASP A 297 -42.16 -36.76 -3.62
C ASP A 297 -43.57 -36.46 -4.15
N ASP A 298 -44.11 -37.39 -4.94
CA ASP A 298 -45.45 -37.98 -4.78
C ASP A 298 -45.92 -38.65 -6.10
N GLY A 299 -46.16 -39.96 -6.02
CA GLY A 299 -47.40 -40.53 -6.56
C GLY A 299 -47.38 -41.26 -7.92
N GLU A 300 -47.49 -42.59 -7.80
CA GLU A 300 -48.34 -43.49 -8.60
C GLU A 300 -47.76 -44.34 -9.76
N PRO A 301 -48.33 -45.55 -9.98
CA PRO A 301 -47.55 -46.77 -10.20
C PRO A 301 -47.69 -47.34 -11.62
N GLY A 302 -46.71 -48.15 -12.04
CA GLY A 302 -46.86 -48.93 -13.26
C GLY A 302 -45.71 -49.89 -13.56
N HIS A 303 -45.97 -51.17 -13.30
CA HIS A 303 -45.54 -52.34 -14.07
C HIS A 303 -44.04 -52.70 -14.24
N ASP A 304 -43.64 -53.70 -13.45
CA ASP A 304 -43.43 -55.09 -13.91
C ASP A 304 -42.11 -55.55 -14.58
N HIS A 305 -41.64 -56.69 -14.04
CA HIS A 305 -40.66 -57.70 -14.48
C HIS A 305 -39.20 -57.33 -14.78
N GLY A 306 -38.29 -58.00 -14.05
CA GLY A 306 -36.94 -58.31 -14.56
C GLY A 306 -35.91 -58.66 -13.49
N GLU A 307 -35.83 -59.94 -13.13
CA GLU A 307 -34.78 -60.55 -12.30
C GLU A 307 -33.37 -60.41 -12.92
N GLY A 308 -32.34 -60.32 -12.08
CA GLY A 308 -30.94 -60.39 -12.52
C GLY A 308 -29.93 -60.17 -11.41
N GLU A 309 -29.56 -61.26 -10.73
CA GLU A 309 -28.44 -61.36 -9.80
C GLU A 309 -27.09 -61.07 -10.48
N GLY A 310 -26.10 -60.55 -9.73
CA GLY A 310 -24.74 -60.39 -10.25
C GLY A 310 -23.78 -59.73 -9.26
N GLU A 311 -22.98 -60.55 -8.59
CA GLU A 311 -22.01 -60.24 -7.55
C GLU A 311 -20.71 -59.55 -8.05
N THR A 312 -19.86 -59.22 -7.07
CA THR A 312 -18.39 -58.99 -7.10
C THR A 312 -17.98 -57.55 -7.46
N GLY A 313 -17.26 -56.78 -6.63
CA GLY A 313 -16.32 -57.11 -5.57
C GLY A 313 -14.89 -57.00 -6.08
N HIS A 314 -14.26 -55.82 -5.94
CA HIS A 314 -12.80 -55.67 -6.00
C HIS A 314 -12.35 -54.49 -5.13
N ASP A 315 -11.89 -54.86 -3.93
CA ASP A 315 -10.91 -54.19 -3.09
C ASP A 315 -9.50 -54.62 -3.56
N HIS A 316 -8.53 -53.71 -3.42
CA HIS A 316 -7.08 -53.83 -3.25
C HIS A 316 -6.49 -52.48 -3.69
N GLY A 317 -5.61 -51.78 -3.00
CA GLY A 317 -4.83 -52.09 -1.81
C GLY A 317 -3.73 -51.02 -1.74
N GLN A 318 -3.39 -50.62 -0.53
CA GLN A 318 -2.32 -49.68 -0.22
C GLN A 318 -0.95 -50.27 -0.62
N GLY A 319 -0.06 -49.44 -1.16
CA GLY A 319 1.33 -49.76 -1.42
C GLY A 319 2.17 -48.48 -1.36
N ALA A 320 2.96 -48.38 -0.30
CA ALA A 320 3.95 -47.35 -0.07
C ALA A 320 5.28 -47.72 -0.76
N GLU A 321 6.16 -46.71 -0.81
CA GLU A 321 7.61 -46.73 -1.08
C GLU A 321 8.05 -46.49 -2.53
N GLY A 322 8.89 -45.46 -2.69
CA GLY A 322 9.60 -45.15 -3.92
C GLY A 322 10.09 -43.71 -3.96
N GLU A 323 11.15 -43.42 -3.21
CA GLU A 323 11.97 -42.21 -3.39
C GLU A 323 12.51 -42.14 -4.82
N ALA A 324 12.28 -41.02 -5.48
CA ALA A 324 13.03 -40.58 -6.64
C ALA A 324 13.07 -39.04 -6.63
N GLU A 325 14.25 -38.52 -6.31
CA GLU A 325 14.66 -37.14 -6.55
C GLU A 325 14.33 -36.72 -7.98
N HIS A 326 13.51 -35.69 -8.11
CA HIS A 326 13.40 -34.89 -9.31
C HIS A 326 13.59 -33.42 -8.89
N ASP A 327 14.85 -32.99 -8.91
CA ASP A 327 15.24 -31.58 -8.93
C ASP A 327 14.71 -30.96 -10.24
N HIS A 328 13.51 -30.41 -10.18
CA HIS A 328 13.06 -29.40 -11.12
C HIS A 328 13.44 -28.05 -10.55
N ALA A 329 14.59 -27.54 -10.99
CA ALA A 329 14.87 -26.12 -10.96
C ALA A 329 13.94 -25.43 -11.96
N ASP A 330 12.69 -25.18 -11.54
CA ASP A 330 11.77 -24.31 -12.25
C ASP A 330 12.21 -22.86 -12.02
N GLY A 331 13.13 -22.40 -12.86
CA GLY A 331 13.26 -20.99 -13.20
C GLY A 331 12.03 -20.58 -13.99
N GLY A 332 10.92 -20.36 -13.30
CA GLY A 332 9.66 -19.90 -13.87
C GLY A 332 9.81 -18.50 -14.44
N HIS A 333 9.94 -18.41 -15.76
CA HIS A 333 9.64 -17.21 -16.52
C HIS A 333 8.12 -17.01 -16.51
N ASP A 334 7.59 -16.38 -15.47
CA ASP A 334 6.18 -15.96 -15.42
C ASP A 334 6.02 -14.67 -16.22
N HIS A 335 5.89 -14.81 -17.54
CA HIS A 335 5.25 -13.78 -18.34
C HIS A 335 3.76 -13.96 -18.15
N GLY A 336 3.09 -12.99 -17.49
CA GLY A 336 1.65 -12.99 -17.16
C GLY A 336 0.72 -13.41 -18.28
N SER A 337 0.63 -14.72 -18.51
CA SER A 337 -0.02 -15.34 -19.66
C SER A 337 -1.41 -15.87 -19.33
N ASP A 338 -1.86 -15.70 -18.09
CA ASP A 338 -3.18 -16.11 -17.61
C ASP A 338 -4.14 -14.93 -17.34
N GLY A 339 -3.83 -13.72 -17.84
CA GLY A 339 -4.65 -12.53 -17.57
C GLY A 339 -4.53 -12.07 -16.11
N HIS A 340 -3.37 -12.26 -15.51
CA HIS A 340 -3.05 -11.82 -14.15
C HIS A 340 -1.85 -10.87 -14.17
N ILE A 341 -1.94 -9.78 -13.42
CA ILE A 341 -0.84 -8.84 -13.22
C ILE A 341 -0.36 -9.03 -11.78
N MET A 342 0.91 -9.35 -11.61
CA MET A 342 1.55 -9.48 -10.31
C MET A 342 2.10 -8.13 -9.89
N HIS A 343 1.81 -7.72 -8.66
CA HIS A 343 2.39 -6.52 -8.04
C HIS A 343 3.45 -6.90 -7.02
N ILE A 344 4.33 -5.96 -6.69
CA ILE A 344 5.26 -6.12 -5.57
C ILE A 344 4.46 -6.41 -4.29
N SER A 345 4.71 -7.57 -3.70
CA SER A 345 4.09 -8.06 -2.46
C SER A 345 5.00 -7.87 -1.25
N SER A 346 6.32 -7.85 -1.45
CA SER A 346 7.27 -7.57 -0.38
C SER A 346 8.59 -7.04 -0.96
N ILE A 347 9.29 -6.25 -0.16
CA ILE A 347 10.67 -5.83 -0.43
C ILE A 347 11.51 -6.16 0.80
N ARG A 348 12.62 -6.86 0.61
CA ARG A 348 13.51 -7.21 1.72
C ARG A 348 14.04 -5.95 2.40
N THR A 349 13.97 -5.90 3.72
CA THR A 349 14.59 -4.85 4.54
C THR A 349 15.87 -5.35 5.20
N CYS A 350 16.71 -4.41 5.62
CA CYS A 350 17.91 -4.72 6.39
C CYS A 350 17.92 -3.94 7.71
N ARG A 351 18.59 -4.51 8.72
CA ARG A 351 18.69 -3.95 10.07
C ARG A 351 20.12 -4.03 10.56
N ASP A 352 20.47 -3.14 11.49
CA ASP A 352 21.76 -3.09 12.18
C ASP A 352 22.96 -3.17 11.21
N LEU A 353 23.01 -2.27 10.22
CA LEU A 353 24.02 -2.29 9.14
C LEU A 353 25.37 -1.66 9.52
N GLY A 354 25.58 -1.38 10.80
CA GLY A 354 26.79 -0.73 11.29
C GLY A 354 26.68 0.79 11.28
N ARG A 355 27.82 1.46 11.11
CA ARG A 355 27.96 2.91 11.32
C ARG A 355 28.59 3.59 10.10
N PHE A 356 28.29 4.86 9.92
CA PHE A 356 28.92 5.75 8.95
C PHE A 356 29.29 7.08 9.61
N ALA A 357 30.21 7.80 8.99
CA ALA A 357 30.71 9.09 9.42
C ALA A 357 30.31 10.20 8.44
N VAL A 358 30.42 11.46 8.90
CA VAL A 358 30.30 12.62 8.02
C VAL A 358 31.33 12.53 6.90
N GLY A 359 30.87 12.68 5.66
CA GLY A 359 31.69 12.57 4.45
C GLY A 359 31.81 11.15 3.88
N ASP A 360 31.25 10.13 4.54
CA ASP A 360 31.05 8.83 3.89
C ASP A 360 29.99 8.95 2.79
N GLU A 361 30.17 8.22 1.70
CA GLU A 361 29.22 8.17 0.59
C GLU A 361 28.14 7.12 0.89
N LEU A 362 26.88 7.53 0.93
CA LEU A 362 25.73 6.64 0.97
C LEU A 362 25.08 6.62 -0.41
N SER A 363 24.94 5.45 -1.02
CA SER A 363 24.37 5.34 -2.36
C SER A 363 23.26 4.29 -2.44
N ILE A 364 22.33 4.51 -3.39
CA ILE A 364 21.37 3.51 -3.80
C ILE A 364 21.42 3.30 -5.30
N LYS A 365 21.21 2.05 -5.71
CA LYS A 365 21.08 1.67 -7.12
C LYS A 365 19.88 0.76 -7.32
N ALA A 366 18.91 1.22 -8.09
CA ALA A 366 17.70 0.46 -8.42
C ALA A 366 17.85 -0.21 -9.80
N TYR A 367 17.42 -1.47 -9.89
CA TYR A 367 17.48 -2.30 -11.09
C TYR A 367 16.07 -2.63 -11.56
N TYR A 368 15.80 -2.40 -12.84
CA TYR A 368 14.51 -2.61 -13.48
C TYR A 368 14.61 -3.60 -14.63
N ASN A 369 13.58 -4.44 -14.79
CA ASN A 369 13.44 -5.37 -15.89
C ASN A 369 11.97 -5.52 -16.29
N PHE A 370 11.54 -4.68 -17.22
CA PHE A 370 10.18 -4.65 -17.77
C PHE A 370 9.82 -5.87 -18.62
N THR A 371 10.81 -6.69 -18.99
CA THR A 371 10.56 -7.98 -19.65
C THR A 371 10.18 -9.07 -18.65
N GLN A 372 10.60 -8.91 -17.39
CA GLN A 372 10.31 -9.83 -16.29
C GLN A 372 9.05 -9.44 -15.53
N HIS A 373 8.91 -8.16 -15.18
CA HIS A 373 7.73 -7.63 -14.48
C HIS A 373 7.20 -6.42 -15.25
N GLN A 374 5.91 -6.41 -15.57
CA GLN A 374 5.34 -5.32 -16.38
C GLN A 374 5.39 -4.00 -15.60
N PRO A 375 5.86 -2.90 -16.22
CA PRO A 375 5.75 -1.58 -15.61
C PRO A 375 4.30 -1.12 -15.63
N MET A 376 4.01 -0.11 -14.82
CA MET A 376 2.72 0.54 -14.86
C MET A 376 2.54 1.34 -16.15
N ALA A 377 1.39 1.15 -16.78
CA ALA A 377 0.98 1.94 -17.92
C ALA A 377 0.57 3.33 -17.46
N GLY A 378 1.09 4.34 -18.13
CA GLY A 378 0.73 5.72 -17.86
C GLY A 378 -0.24 6.31 -18.85
N HIS A 379 -0.45 7.60 -18.67
CA HIS A 379 -1.39 8.37 -19.45
C HIS A 379 -1.03 8.35 -20.95
N HIS A 380 -2.05 8.30 -21.80
CA HIS A 380 -1.91 8.36 -23.26
C HIS A 380 -1.04 7.25 -23.91
N GLY A 381 -0.88 6.11 -23.23
CA GLY A 381 -0.15 4.95 -23.75
C GLY A 381 1.38 5.02 -23.55
N GLY A 382 1.86 5.95 -22.71
CA GLY A 382 3.22 5.93 -22.17
C GLY A 382 3.36 4.99 -20.97
N LEU A 383 4.55 4.99 -20.36
CA LEU A 383 4.78 4.36 -19.06
C LEU A 383 4.66 5.41 -17.96
N GLU A 384 4.18 5.00 -16.78
CA GLU A 384 4.33 5.84 -15.59
C GLU A 384 5.80 5.90 -15.16
N PRO A 385 6.27 7.04 -14.60
CA PRO A 385 7.58 7.11 -13.96
C PRO A 385 7.71 6.07 -12.84
N VAL A 386 8.94 5.61 -12.63
CA VAL A 386 9.25 4.64 -11.57
C VAL A 386 9.89 5.33 -10.36
N MET A 387 9.76 4.74 -9.17
CA MET A 387 10.44 5.16 -7.94
C MET A 387 11.46 4.13 -7.49
N GLY A 388 12.65 4.57 -7.11
CA GLY A 388 13.63 3.77 -6.38
C GLY A 388 14.09 4.53 -5.16
N ILE A 389 13.54 4.20 -3.99
CA ILE A 389 13.70 4.95 -2.76
C ILE A 389 14.28 4.04 -1.68
N SER A 390 15.30 4.50 -0.95
CA SER A 390 15.64 3.92 0.36
C SER A 390 15.42 4.94 1.47
N ILE A 391 14.79 4.50 2.55
CA ILE A 391 14.69 5.25 3.80
C ILE A 391 15.52 4.54 4.85
N LEU A 392 16.54 5.23 5.35
CA LEU A 392 17.34 4.78 6.47
C LEU A 392 16.80 5.40 7.74
N TYR A 393 16.83 4.66 8.84
CA TYR A 393 16.60 5.19 10.18
C TYR A 393 17.89 5.07 10.98
N VAL A 394 18.44 6.21 11.37
CA VAL A 394 19.78 6.32 11.94
C VAL A 394 19.71 6.76 13.39
N LEU A 395 20.45 6.09 14.27
CA LEU A 395 20.75 6.62 15.60
C LEU A 395 21.96 7.54 15.47
N GLU A 396 21.71 8.85 15.42
CA GLU A 396 22.74 9.88 15.24
C GLU A 396 23.71 9.93 16.44
N ASP A 397 24.98 10.15 16.13
CA ASP A 397 26.02 10.32 17.15
C ASP A 397 25.83 11.63 17.92
N GLU A 398 26.13 11.62 19.21
CA GLU A 398 26.12 12.85 20.01
C GLU A 398 27.33 13.71 19.60
N GLU A 399 27.10 14.99 19.27
CA GLU A 399 28.16 15.97 18.97
C GLU A 399 29.10 16.25 20.15
#